data_AF-A0A5N7MW18-F1
#
_entry.id   AF-A0A5N7MW18-F1
#
_cell.length_a   1.000
_cell.length_b   1.000
_cell.length_c   1.000
_cell.angle_alpha   90.00
_cell.angle_beta   90.00
_cell.angle_gamma   90.00
#
_symmetry.space_group_name_H-M   'P 1'
#
loop_
_entity.id
_entity.type
_entity.pdbx_description
1 polymer ?
#
loop_
_entity_poly.entity_id
_entity_poly.type
_entity_poly.pdbx_seq_one_letter_code
_entity_poly.pdbx_strand_id
1 'polypeptide(L)' 'MKKARKLYESPSGDRWYLIRDPSGALFVRHEANVASGGQVEHEDIAIFLGRGAGPEQQELLRLIGTLVEEHPANG' A
#
# COMPACT_ATOMS: atom_id res chain seq x y z
N MET A 1 -7.05 -0.25 17.00
CA MET A 1 -7.82 -0.41 15.74
C MET A 1 -6.80 -0.52 14.61
N LYS A 2 -6.91 -1.52 13.71
CA LYS A 2 -6.06 -1.57 12.51
C LYS A 2 -6.45 -0.38 11.62
N LYS A 3 -5.49 0.47 11.27
CA LYS A 3 -5.71 1.55 10.30
C LYS A 3 -5.31 1.01 8.93
N ALA A 4 -6.23 1.02 7.98
CA ALA A 4 -5.98 0.61 6.61
C ALA A 4 -6.23 1.80 5.67
N ARG A 5 -5.28 2.07 4.77
CA ARG A 5 -5.41 3.07 3.71
C ARG A 5 -5.32 2.36 2.36
N LYS A 6 -6.31 2.56 1.49
CA LYS A 6 -6.23 2.04 0.11
C LYS A 6 -5.09 2.75 -0.62
N LEU A 7 -4.21 1.97 -1.22
CA LEU A 7 -3.13 2.46 -2.08
C LEU A 7 -3.64 2.53 -3.51
N TYR A 8 -3.97 1.38 -4.08
CA TYR A 8 -4.29 1.24 -5.49
C TYR A 8 -5.41 0.21 -5.70
N GLU A 9 -6.18 0.42 -6.75
CA GLU A 9 -7.14 -0.57 -7.28
C GLU A 9 -6.88 -0.70 -8.77
N SER A 10 -6.53 -1.91 -9.19
CA SER A 10 -6.29 -2.20 -10.60
C SER A 10 -7.62 -2.25 -11.38
N PRO A 11 -7.59 -2.07 -12.71
CA PRO A 11 -8.77 -2.25 -13.55
C PRO A 11 -9.40 -3.66 -13.47
N SER A 12 -8.62 -4.69 -13.14
CA SER A 12 -9.10 -6.06 -12.91
C SER A 12 -9.82 -6.22 -11.57
N GLY A 13 -9.76 -5.23 -10.69
CA GLY A 13 -10.43 -5.22 -9.39
C GLY A 13 -9.56 -5.73 -8.23
N ASP A 14 -8.28 -6.01 -8.48
CA ASP A 14 -7.30 -6.28 -7.41
C ASP A 14 -7.03 -5.00 -6.63
N ARG A 15 -6.93 -5.11 -5.31
CA ARG A 15 -6.81 -3.95 -4.41
C ARG A 15 -5.61 -4.10 -3.50
N TRP A 16 -4.92 -2.99 -3.28
CA TRP A 16 -3.79 -2.91 -2.36
C TRP A 16 -4.08 -1.91 -1.26
N TYR A 17 -3.74 -2.28 -0.04
CA TYR A 17 -3.93 -1.48 1.15
C TYR A 17 -2.64 -1.41 1.97
N LEU A 18 -2.32 -0.23 2.48
CA LEU A 18 -1.32 -0.05 3.53
C LEU A 18 -2.00 -0.22 4.89
N ILE A 19 -1.53 -1.18 5.68
CA ILE A 19 -2.10 -1.51 6.99
C ILE A 19 -1.08 -1.24 8.07
N ARG A 20 -1.51 -0.51 9.11
CA ARG A 20 -0.79 -0.41 10.37
C ARG A 20 -1.45 -1.30 11.42
N ASP A 21 -0.67 -2.21 11.98
CA ASP A 21 -1.12 -3.06 13.08
C ASP A 21 -1.09 -2.29 14.43
N PRO A 22 -1.57 -2.90 15.53
CA PRO A 22 -1.51 -2.28 16.85
C PRO A 22 -0.09 -2.11 17.41
N SER A 23 0.88 -2.91 16.97
CA SER A 23 2.30 -2.79 17.39
C SER A 23 3.00 -1.60 16.72
N GLY A 24 2.41 -1.10 15.64
CA GLY A 24 2.94 -0.02 14.82
C GLY A 24 3.62 -0.51 13.55
N ALA A 25 3.73 -1.82 13.34
CA ALA A 25 4.28 -2.40 12.13
C ALA A 25 3.36 -2.15 10.92
N LEU A 26 3.99 -1.95 9.76
CA LEU A 26 3.32 -1.60 8.51
C LEU A 26 3.46 -2.74 7.50
N PHE A 27 2.37 -3.09 6.84
CA PHE A 27 2.30 -4.16 5.85
C PHE A 27 1.44 -3.74 4.67
N VAL A 28 1.68 -4.33 3.51
CA VAL A 28 0.79 -4.22 2.36
C VAL A 28 -0.15 -5.42 2.36
N ARG A 29 -1.45 -5.17 2.23
CA ARG A 29 -2.46 -6.20 2.00
C ARG A 29 -2.86 -6.16 0.54
N HIS A 30 -2.71 -7.27 -0.16
CA HIS A 30 -3.25 -7.49 -1.49
C HIS A 30 -4.53 -8.29 -1.36
N GLU A 31 -5.61 -7.77 -1.93
CA GLU A 31 -6.86 -8.47 -2.12
C GLU A 31 -7.03 -8.75 -3.60
N ALA A 32 -6.94 -10.01 -3.98
CA ALA A 32 -7.19 -10.43 -5.33
C ALA A 32 -8.67 -10.19 -5.69
N ASN A 33 -8.94 -9.90 -6.96
CA ASN A 33 -10.31 -9.77 -7.42
C ASN A 33 -11.10 -11.10 -7.21
N VAL A 34 -12.44 -11.01 -7.14
CA VAL A 34 -13.32 -12.17 -6.89
C VAL A 34 -13.14 -13.25 -7.96
N ALA A 35 -12.90 -12.85 -9.21
CA ALA A 35 -12.67 -13.78 -10.32
C ALA A 35 -11.35 -14.58 -10.17
N SER A 36 -10.38 -14.05 -9.43
CA SER A 36 -9.09 -14.68 -9.11
C SER A 36 -9.12 -15.41 -7.76
N GLY A 37 -10.32 -15.66 -7.22
CA GLY A 37 -10.52 -16.41 -5.98
C GLY A 37 -10.54 -15.57 -4.71
N GLY A 38 -10.44 -14.24 -4.80
CA GLY A 38 -10.60 -13.34 -3.65
C GLY A 38 -9.54 -13.53 -2.55
N GLN A 39 -8.37 -14.06 -2.91
CA GLN A 39 -7.30 -14.32 -1.96
C GLN A 39 -6.81 -13.03 -1.32
N VAL A 40 -6.55 -13.09 -0.02
CA VAL A 40 -6.03 -11.97 0.76
C VAL A 40 -4.66 -12.33 1.26
N GLU A 41 -3.65 -11.63 0.77
CA GLU A 41 -2.26 -11.81 1.15
C GLU A 41 -1.74 -10.58 1.88
N HIS A 42 -0.83 -10.81 2.82
CA HIS A 42 -0.12 -9.74 3.52
C HIS A 42 1.37 -9.88 3.25
N GLU A 43 2.02 -8.78 2.93
CA GLU A 43 3.44 -8.75 2.66
C GLU A 43 4.11 -7.56 3.34
N ASP A 44 5.39 -7.73 3.66
CA ASP A 44 6.22 -6.65 4.18
C ASP A 44 6.47 -5.59 3.10
N ILE A 45 6.55 -4.33 3.52
CA ILE A 45 6.75 -3.20 2.59
C ILE A 45 8.06 -3.32 1.81
N ALA A 46 9.14 -3.78 2.43
CA ALA A 46 10.42 -3.92 1.75
C ALA A 46 10.36 -5.01 0.67
N ILE A 47 9.66 -6.12 0.95
CA ILE A 47 9.42 -7.17 -0.03
C ILE A 47 8.56 -6.63 -1.19
N PHE A 48 7.47 -5.93 -0.88
CA PHE A 48 6.56 -5.35 -1.86
C PHE A 48 7.26 -4.40 -2.84
N LEU A 49 8.06 -3.47 -2.30
CA LEU A 49 8.85 -2.53 -3.09
C LEU A 49 9.99 -3.23 -3.87
N GLY A 50 10.51 -4.34 -3.36
CA GLY A 50 11.53 -5.14 -4.03
C GLY A 50 11.04 -5.92 -5.25
N ARG A 51 9.73 -6.14 -5.41
CA ARG A 51 9.14 -6.87 -6.55
C ARG A 51 9.27 -6.13 -7.88
N GLY A 52 9.36 -4.80 -7.84
CA GLY A 52 9.51 -3.98 -9.04
C GLY A 52 8.92 -2.58 -8.92
N ALA A 53 8.64 -1.97 -10.07
CA ALA A 53 8.11 -0.61 -10.19
C ALA A 53 6.75 -0.60 -10.89
N GLY A 54 5.85 -1.50 -10.49
CA GLY A 54 4.47 -1.50 -10.97
C GLY A 54 3.65 -0.34 -10.37
N PRO A 55 2.42 -0.12 -10.88
CA PRO A 55 1.55 0.97 -10.44
C PRO A 55 1.31 0.97 -8.92
N GLU A 56 1.18 -0.21 -8.31
CA GLU A 56 0.92 -0.37 -6.89
C GLU A 56 2.13 0.04 -6.03
N GLN A 57 3.36 -0.24 -6.48
CA GLN A 57 4.58 0.22 -5.80
C GLN A 57 4.79 1.71 -6.00
N GLN A 58 4.53 2.21 -7.22
CA GLN A 58 4.62 3.64 -7.51
C GLN A 58 3.64 4.46 -6.66
N GLU A 59 2.43 3.96 -6.43
CA GLU A 59 1.44 4.64 -5.61
C GLU A 59 1.82 4.66 -4.12
N LEU A 60 2.47 3.60 -3.61
CA LEU A 60 3.05 3.62 -2.28
C LEU A 60 4.20 4.64 -2.17
N LEU A 61 5.09 4.68 -3.16
CA LEU A 61 6.18 5.66 -3.21
C LEU A 61 5.63 7.09 -3.33
N ARG A 62 4.58 7.31 -4.10
CA ARG A 62 3.89 8.60 -4.22
C ARG A 62 3.31 9.03 -2.87
N LEU A 63 2.67 8.11 -2.15
CA LEU A 63 2.17 8.36 -0.80
C LEU A 63 3.29 8.72 0.19
N ILE A 64 4.43 8.04 0.13
CA ILE A 64 5.60 8.39 0.94
C ILE A 64 6.13 9.78 0.53
N GLY A 65 6.14 10.07 -0.77
CA GLY A 65 6.54 11.36 -1.33
C GLY A 65 5.72 12.54 -0.80
N THR A 66 4.41 12.37 -0.56
CA THR A 66 3.59 13.46 0.01
C THR A 66 4.07 13.86 1.41
N LEU A 67 4.69 12.95 2.18
CA LEU A 67 5.24 13.27 3.50
C LEU A 67 6.45 14.20 3.43
N VAL A 68 7.15 14.21 2.29
CA VAL A 68 8.27 15.13 2.03
C VAL A 68 7.75 16.54 1.72
N GLU A 69 6.61 16.62 1.01
CA GLU A 69 5.96 17.88 0.65
C GLU A 69 5.18 18.52 1.82
N GLU A 70 4.81 17.72 2.84
CA GLU A 70 4.17 18.20 4.08
C GLU A 70 5.12 18.95 5.04
N HIS A 71 6.34 19.28 4.61
CA HIS A 71 7.10 20.41 5.15
C HIS A 71 7.01 21.61 4.19
N PRO A 72 5.92 22.41 4.20
CA PRO A 72 6.09 23.82 3.93
C PRO A 72 6.98 24.37 5.04
N ALA A 73 7.99 25.14 4.65
CA ALA A 73 8.83 25.87 5.57
C ALA A 73 7.97 26.53 6.65
N ASN A 74 8.14 26.13 7.91
CA ASN A 74 7.84 27.02 9.03
C ASN A 74 8.84 28.18 8.90
N GLY A 75 8.46 29.20 8.13
CA GLY A 75 9.05 30.53 8.11
C GLY A 75 8.29 31.45 9.04
#